data_AF-A0A946H5F9-F1
#
_entry.id   AF-A0A946H5F9-F1
#
_cell.length_a   1.000
_cell.length_b   1.000
_cell.length_c   1.000
_cell.angle_alpha   90.00
_cell.angle_beta   90.00
_cell.angle_gamma   90.00
#
_symmetry.space_group_name_H-M   'P 1'
#
loop_
_entity.id
_entity.type
_entity.pdbx_description
1 polymer ?
#
loop_
_entity_poly.entity_id
_entity_poly.type
_entity_poly.pdbx_seq_one_letter_code
_entity_poly.pdbx_strand_id
1 'polypeptide(L)'
;MSVTIVDYGAGNLRSVANAFYLAGADPVLASDPDEVADAERVVLPGVGAAGPALVALRETGMAEALDLARDKGAPIMGICLGMQMMAERLDEFGSHDGLGWIPGHAGPIEDNTSLPCRVPHTGWSEIAATPAADGLIGSGARDRFVYFCHSNCLTTYERYVAATVDCGGLLVAAIRHENLFAVQFHPEKSQLGGERILQAFLDWKP
;
A
#
# COMPACT_ATOMS: atom_id res chain seq x y z
N MET A 1 -2.81 15.96 -12.90
CA MET A 1 -2.03 16.02 -11.64
C MET A 1 -0.93 14.99 -11.77
N SER A 2 0.32 15.35 -11.50
CA SER A 2 1.43 14.40 -11.59
C SER A 2 1.38 13.42 -10.41
N VAL A 3 1.66 12.14 -10.66
CA VAL A 3 1.87 11.13 -9.62
C VAL A 3 3.14 10.37 -9.95
N THR A 4 4.10 10.42 -9.03
CA THR A 4 5.38 9.72 -9.18
C THR A 4 5.25 8.30 -8.64
N ILE A 5 5.47 7.31 -9.49
CA ILE A 5 5.49 5.89 -9.14
C ILE A 5 6.94 5.45 -9.06
N VAL A 6 7.33 4.98 -7.89
CA VAL A 6 8.72 4.57 -7.62
C VAL A 6 9.06 3.30 -8.42
N ASP A 7 10.05 3.41 -9.30
CA ASP A 7 10.66 2.29 -10.02
C ASP A 7 12.02 1.95 -9.41
N TYR A 8 11.98 1.00 -8.46
CA TYR A 8 13.18 0.43 -7.85
C TYR A 8 13.54 -0.94 -8.47
N GLY A 9 13.07 -1.22 -9.70
CA GLY A 9 13.33 -2.46 -10.43
C GLY A 9 12.41 -3.63 -10.09
N ALA A 10 11.35 -3.39 -9.30
CA ALA A 10 10.32 -4.39 -9.00
C ALA A 10 8.92 -3.76 -8.99
N GLY A 11 7.88 -4.61 -9.08
CA GLY A 11 6.49 -4.16 -9.06
C GLY A 11 5.75 -4.35 -10.39
N ASN A 12 4.44 -4.21 -10.33
CA ASN A 12 3.57 -4.22 -11.51
C ASN A 12 3.37 -2.79 -12.06
N LEU A 13 4.47 -2.09 -12.33
CA LEU A 13 4.52 -0.65 -12.57
C LEU A 13 3.57 -0.19 -13.67
N ARG A 14 3.51 -0.93 -14.78
CA ARG A 14 2.64 -0.59 -15.92
C ARG A 14 1.15 -0.65 -15.58
N SER A 15 0.70 -1.64 -14.81
CA SER A 15 -0.70 -1.68 -14.39
C SER A 15 -1.02 -0.57 -13.41
N VAL A 16 -0.12 -0.29 -12.47
CA VAL A 16 -0.30 0.81 -11.50
C VAL A 16 -0.38 2.15 -12.24
N ALA A 17 0.55 2.43 -13.15
CA ALA A 17 0.54 3.63 -13.99
C ALA A 17 -0.76 3.74 -14.80
N ASN A 18 -1.17 2.68 -15.49
CA ASN A 18 -2.43 2.68 -16.25
C ASN A 18 -3.65 2.95 -15.35
N ALA A 19 -3.69 2.40 -14.14
CA ALA A 19 -4.79 2.63 -13.22
C ALA A 19 -4.85 4.08 -12.75
N PHE A 20 -3.70 4.70 -12.45
CA PHE A 20 -3.63 6.13 -12.12
C PHE A 20 -3.99 7.03 -13.31
N TYR A 21 -3.56 6.67 -14.53
CA TYR A 21 -3.96 7.37 -15.74
C TYR A 21 -5.49 7.34 -15.94
N LEU A 22 -6.11 6.16 -15.78
CA LEU A 22 -7.57 6.01 -15.86
C LEU A 22 -8.29 6.77 -14.73
N ALA A 23 -7.69 6.86 -13.55
CA ALA A 23 -8.20 7.66 -12.44
C ALA A 23 -8.05 9.19 -12.64
N GLY A 24 -7.39 9.64 -13.71
CA GLY A 24 -7.26 11.06 -14.09
C GLY A 24 -5.92 11.71 -13.74
N ALA A 25 -4.91 10.94 -13.37
CA ALA A 25 -3.55 11.43 -13.13
C ALA A 25 -2.67 11.37 -14.41
N ASP A 26 -1.51 12.02 -14.33
CA ASP A 26 -0.41 11.87 -15.28
C ASP A 26 0.73 11.12 -14.57
N PRO A 27 0.80 9.78 -14.69
CA PRO A 27 1.74 8.97 -13.94
C PRO A 27 3.15 9.05 -14.53
N VAL A 28 4.14 9.28 -13.68
CA VAL A 28 5.57 9.26 -14.03
C VAL A 28 6.22 8.08 -13.34
N LEU A 29 6.92 7.23 -14.09
CA LEU A 29 7.78 6.19 -13.50
C LEU A 29 9.14 6.81 -13.21
N ALA A 30 9.51 6.90 -11.93
CA ALA A 30 10.77 7.51 -11.50
C ALA A 30 11.72 6.47 -10.94
N SER A 31 12.90 6.37 -11.58
CA SER A 31 14.04 5.58 -11.11
C SER A 31 15.19 6.45 -10.61
N ASP A 32 15.02 7.78 -10.65
CA ASP A 32 15.92 8.77 -10.04
C ASP A 32 15.39 9.14 -8.64
N PRO A 33 16.18 8.96 -7.56
CA PRO A 33 15.82 9.37 -6.21
C PRO A 33 15.48 10.85 -6.09
N ASP A 34 16.12 11.74 -6.86
CA ASP A 34 15.85 13.18 -6.79
C ASP A 34 14.43 13.50 -7.30
N GLU A 35 13.96 12.80 -8.33
CA GLU A 35 12.59 12.92 -8.84
C GLU A 35 11.54 12.44 -7.81
N VAL A 36 11.88 11.42 -7.02
CA VAL A 36 11.00 10.91 -5.97
C VAL A 36 10.98 11.87 -4.78
N ALA A 37 12.13 12.40 -4.38
CA ALA A 37 12.25 13.31 -3.23
C ALA A 37 11.50 14.64 -3.42
N ASP A 38 11.33 15.10 -4.66
CA ASP A 38 10.63 16.34 -5.02
C ASP A 38 9.20 16.12 -5.53
N ALA A 39 8.71 14.88 -5.53
CA ALA A 39 7.39 14.55 -6.02
C ALA A 39 6.25 15.17 -5.19
N GLU A 40 5.22 15.68 -5.86
CA GLU A 40 4.01 16.21 -5.21
C GLU A 40 3.14 15.10 -4.61
N ARG A 41 3.16 13.90 -5.19
CA ARG A 41 2.48 12.68 -4.74
C ARG A 41 3.30 11.47 -5.15
N VAL A 42 3.43 10.52 -4.24
CA VAL A 42 4.27 9.34 -4.46
C VAL A 42 3.43 8.07 -4.34
N VAL A 43 3.74 7.09 -5.17
CA VAL A 43 3.22 5.73 -5.09
C VAL A 43 4.39 4.78 -4.93
N LEU A 44 4.40 4.03 -3.84
CA LEU A 44 5.31 2.93 -3.59
C LEU A 44 4.57 1.62 -3.91
N PRO A 45 4.69 1.09 -5.15
CA PRO A 45 4.18 -0.22 -5.48
C PRO A 45 5.09 -1.30 -4.89
N GLY A 46 4.60 -2.54 -4.80
CA GLY A 46 5.48 -3.66 -4.56
C GLY A 46 4.83 -5.00 -4.85
N VAL A 47 5.62 -5.92 -5.42
CA VAL A 47 5.30 -7.34 -5.60
C VAL A 47 6.55 -8.16 -5.31
N GLY A 48 6.38 -9.44 -4.98
CA GLY A 48 7.50 -10.33 -4.69
C GLY A 48 7.87 -10.32 -3.21
N ALA A 49 9.14 -10.55 -2.91
CA ALA A 49 9.62 -10.75 -1.55
C ALA A 49 10.10 -9.44 -0.90
N ALA A 50 9.79 -9.28 0.39
CA ALA A 50 10.11 -8.09 1.19
C ALA A 50 11.61 -7.79 1.28
N GLY A 51 12.42 -8.78 1.64
CA GLY A 51 13.87 -8.59 1.81
C GLY A 51 14.57 -8.00 0.58
N PRO A 52 14.46 -8.63 -0.61
CA PRO A 52 15.03 -8.09 -1.84
C PRO A 52 14.51 -6.70 -2.22
N ALA A 53 13.22 -6.42 -1.99
CA ALA A 53 12.64 -5.11 -2.28
C ALA A 53 13.23 -4.01 -1.39
N LEU A 54 13.36 -4.26 -0.08
CA LEU A 54 13.97 -3.32 0.88
C LEU A 54 15.46 -3.09 0.59
N VAL A 55 16.19 -4.14 0.19
CA VAL A 55 17.60 -4.01 -0.24
C VAL A 55 17.68 -3.12 -1.47
N ALA A 56 16.87 -3.37 -2.50
CA ALA A 56 16.86 -2.56 -3.72
C ALA A 56 16.52 -1.09 -3.44
N LEU A 57 15.54 -0.80 -2.57
CA LEU A 57 15.21 0.57 -2.19
C LEU A 57 16.38 1.31 -1.52
N ARG A 58 17.14 0.62 -0.66
CA ARG A 58 18.31 1.20 0.03
C ARG A 58 19.50 1.38 -0.91
N GLU A 59 19.82 0.37 -1.72
CA GLU A 59 20.96 0.43 -2.64
C GLU A 59 20.79 1.48 -3.74
N THR A 60 19.54 1.78 -4.12
CA THR A 60 19.22 2.80 -5.12
C THR A 60 19.08 4.21 -4.55
N GLY A 61 19.11 4.38 -3.21
CA GLY A 61 18.84 5.67 -2.55
C GLY A 61 17.36 6.06 -2.51
N MET A 62 16.46 5.16 -2.94
CA MET A 62 15.02 5.38 -2.97
C MET A 62 14.41 5.43 -1.57
N ALA A 63 14.96 4.69 -0.61
CA ALA A 63 14.48 4.74 0.78
C ALA A 63 14.64 6.16 1.36
N GLU A 64 15.79 6.78 1.16
CA GLU A 64 16.08 8.14 1.60
C GLU A 64 15.23 9.18 0.85
N ALA A 65 15.06 9.02 -0.46
CA ALA A 65 14.18 9.90 -1.24
C ALA A 65 12.72 9.84 -0.79
N LEU A 66 12.25 8.64 -0.47
CA LEU A 66 10.92 8.40 0.09
C LEU A 66 10.75 9.06 1.46
N ASP A 67 11.75 8.98 2.34
CA ASP A 67 11.75 9.69 3.63
C ASP A 67 11.69 11.21 3.43
N LEU A 68 12.47 11.76 2.49
CA LEU A 68 12.44 13.19 2.17
C LEU A 68 11.07 13.65 1.64
N ALA A 69 10.46 12.87 0.74
CA ALA A 69 9.12 13.17 0.21
C ALA A 69 8.06 13.14 1.33
N ARG A 70 8.13 12.13 2.21
CA ARG A 70 7.26 12.02 3.39
C ARG A 70 7.40 13.25 4.28
N ASP A 71 8.62 13.63 4.61
CA ASP A 71 8.90 14.73 5.56
C ASP A 71 8.51 16.11 4.99
N LYS A 72 8.48 16.25 3.66
CA LYS A 72 7.92 17.43 2.97
C LYS A 72 6.38 17.45 2.98
N GLY A 73 5.73 16.38 3.44
CA GLY A 73 4.27 16.27 3.49
C GLY A 73 3.63 15.75 2.19
N ALA A 74 4.41 15.20 1.25
CA ALA A 74 3.85 14.64 0.02
C ALA A 74 2.94 13.45 0.35
N PRO A 75 1.71 13.35 -0.18
CA PRO A 75 0.89 12.17 0.00
C PRO A 75 1.56 10.94 -0.61
N ILE A 76 1.73 9.87 0.18
CA ILE A 76 2.36 8.61 -0.26
C ILE A 76 1.34 7.47 -0.20
N MET A 77 1.17 6.77 -1.32
CA MET A 77 0.39 5.53 -1.40
C MET A 77 1.28 4.29 -1.43
N GLY A 78 1.18 3.41 -0.43
CA GLY A 78 1.78 2.07 -0.48
C GLY A 78 0.81 1.03 -1.03
N ILE A 79 1.24 0.19 -1.97
CA ILE A 79 0.39 -0.86 -2.57
C ILE A 79 0.97 -2.25 -2.32
N CYS A 80 0.18 -3.13 -1.69
CA CYS A 80 0.51 -4.52 -1.37
C CYS A 80 1.83 -4.64 -0.59
N LEU A 81 2.92 -5.09 -1.22
CA LEU A 81 4.22 -5.13 -0.55
C LEU A 81 4.70 -3.70 -0.19
N GLY A 82 4.33 -2.68 -0.98
CA GLY A 82 4.61 -1.28 -0.64
C GLY A 82 3.99 -0.86 0.69
N MET A 83 2.79 -1.35 1.03
CA MET A 83 2.18 -1.15 2.35
C MET A 83 2.97 -1.88 3.45
N GLN A 84 3.37 -3.12 3.20
CA GLN A 84 4.12 -3.91 4.18
C GLN A 84 5.49 -3.30 4.49
N MET A 85 6.18 -2.76 3.47
CA MET A 85 7.48 -2.11 3.63
C MET A 85 7.43 -0.87 4.52
N MET A 86 6.27 -0.24 4.71
CA MET A 86 6.12 0.92 5.61
C MET A 86 6.21 0.55 7.10
N ALA A 87 6.11 -0.74 7.45
CA ALA A 87 6.19 -1.21 8.83
C ALA A 87 7.59 -1.02 9.44
N GLU A 88 7.71 -1.18 10.76
CA GLU A 88 9.03 -1.26 11.44
C GLU A 88 9.78 -2.53 11.06
N ARG A 89 9.06 -3.66 10.92
CA ARG A 89 9.66 -4.97 10.65
C ARG A 89 8.86 -5.80 9.66
N LEU A 90 9.56 -6.56 8.83
CA LEU A 90 8.96 -7.55 7.93
C LEU A 90 9.60 -8.92 8.20
N ASP A 91 8.76 -9.95 8.37
CA ASP A 91 9.18 -11.29 8.82
C ASP A 91 9.16 -12.35 7.69
N GLU A 92 9.06 -11.93 6.42
CA GLU A 92 9.03 -12.82 5.26
C GLU A 92 10.44 -13.33 4.90
N PHE A 93 10.67 -14.65 4.99
CA PHE A 93 11.96 -15.33 4.75
C PHE A 93 13.13 -14.85 5.61
N GLY A 94 12.84 -14.23 6.75
CA GLY A 94 13.82 -13.62 7.64
C GLY A 94 13.24 -12.39 8.30
N SER A 95 13.98 -11.81 9.24
CA SER A 95 13.61 -10.53 9.86
C SER A 95 14.33 -9.41 9.10
N HIS A 96 13.56 -8.45 8.60
CA HIS A 96 14.04 -7.30 7.85
C HIS A 96 13.51 -6.02 8.49
N ASP A 97 14.39 -5.04 8.70
CA ASP A 97 13.95 -3.69 9.07
C ASP A 97 13.21 -3.08 7.88
N GLY A 98 11.98 -2.62 8.10
CA GLY A 98 11.21 -1.91 7.09
C GLY A 98 11.64 -0.45 6.97
N LEU A 99 10.77 0.39 6.40
CA LEU A 99 10.95 1.84 6.34
C LEU A 99 10.66 2.50 7.71
N GLY A 100 9.93 1.83 8.60
CA GLY A 100 9.71 2.30 9.98
C GLY A 100 8.72 3.44 10.13
N TRP A 101 7.86 3.65 9.13
CA TRP A 101 6.89 4.76 9.12
C TRP A 101 5.62 4.43 9.92
N ILE A 102 5.27 3.15 9.99
CA ILE A 102 4.10 2.64 10.69
C ILE A 102 4.56 1.67 11.77
N PRO A 103 4.24 1.92 13.06
CA PRO A 103 4.56 0.99 14.13
C PRO A 103 3.94 -0.39 13.91
N GLY A 104 4.69 -1.45 14.17
CA GLY A 104 4.23 -2.82 13.98
C GLY A 104 5.03 -3.61 12.95
N HIS A 105 4.48 -4.75 12.53
CA HIS A 105 5.20 -5.69 11.68
C HIS A 105 4.32 -6.32 10.61
N ALA A 106 4.92 -6.65 9.47
CA ALA A 106 4.28 -7.45 8.43
C ALA A 106 4.84 -8.88 8.47
N GLY A 107 3.97 -9.86 8.65
CA GLY A 107 4.34 -11.27 8.74
C GLY A 107 3.28 -12.18 8.15
N PRO A 108 3.50 -13.51 8.15
CA PRO A 108 2.57 -14.48 7.60
C PRO A 108 1.17 -14.31 8.20
N ILE A 109 0.12 -14.49 7.38
CA ILE A 109 -1.23 -14.59 7.89
C ILE A 109 -1.30 -15.84 8.76
N GLU A 110 -1.48 -15.63 10.07
CA GLU A 110 -1.59 -16.72 11.03
C GLU A 110 -2.99 -17.36 10.96
N ASP A 111 -3.02 -18.68 10.89
CA ASP A 111 -4.26 -19.45 10.94
C ASP A 111 -4.69 -19.62 12.41
N ASN A 112 -5.53 -18.70 12.90
CA ASN A 112 -5.88 -18.63 14.32
C ASN A 112 -7.37 -18.84 14.63
N THR A 113 -8.19 -19.27 13.67
CA THR A 113 -9.64 -19.48 13.87
C THR A 113 -10.16 -20.84 13.42
N SER A 114 -11.42 -21.14 13.76
CA SER A 114 -12.13 -22.34 13.33
C SER A 114 -12.47 -22.38 11.83
N LEU A 115 -12.29 -21.27 11.10
CA LEU A 115 -12.48 -21.15 9.66
C LEU A 115 -11.18 -20.61 9.05
N PRO A 116 -10.26 -21.48 8.60
CA PRO A 116 -8.92 -21.06 8.21
C PRO A 116 -8.95 -20.12 7.00
N CYS A 117 -8.20 -19.02 7.07
CA CYS A 117 -7.90 -18.21 5.90
C CYS A 117 -7.18 -19.09 4.88
N ARG A 118 -7.69 -19.17 3.65
CA ARG A 118 -6.95 -19.86 2.59
C ARG A 118 -5.76 -19.01 2.18
N VAL A 119 -4.55 -19.42 2.56
CA VAL A 119 -3.29 -18.72 2.24
C VAL A 119 -2.67 -19.28 0.94
N PRO A 120 -2.25 -18.42 -0.02
CA PRO A 120 -2.39 -16.97 -0.03
C PRO A 120 -3.86 -16.52 -0.12
N HIS A 121 -4.23 -15.48 0.64
CA HIS A 121 -5.52 -14.82 0.50
C HIS A 121 -5.58 -14.20 -0.90
N THR A 122 -6.30 -14.89 -1.79
CA THR A 122 -6.38 -14.57 -3.22
C THR A 122 -7.83 -14.53 -3.65
N GLY A 123 -8.23 -13.42 -4.25
CA GLY A 123 -9.59 -13.24 -4.75
C GLY A 123 -10.15 -11.89 -4.39
N TRP A 124 -11.46 -11.77 -4.59
CA TRP A 124 -12.19 -10.56 -4.31
C TRP A 124 -12.84 -10.64 -2.94
N SER A 125 -12.65 -9.59 -2.14
CA SER A 125 -13.20 -9.50 -0.78
C SER A 125 -13.74 -8.09 -0.54
N GLU A 126 -14.78 -7.98 0.30
CA GLU A 126 -15.30 -6.69 0.75
C GLU A 126 -14.47 -6.19 1.94
N ILE A 127 -14.05 -4.92 1.89
CA ILE A 127 -13.37 -4.25 3.01
C ILE A 127 -14.34 -3.43 3.84
N ALA A 128 -14.11 -3.36 5.15
CA ALA A 128 -14.82 -2.48 6.05
C ALA A 128 -13.93 -1.29 6.41
N ALA A 129 -14.34 -0.08 6.00
CA ALA A 129 -13.66 1.15 6.40
C ALA A 129 -13.85 1.43 7.89
N THR A 130 -12.82 1.97 8.53
CA THR A 130 -12.86 2.46 9.91
C THR A 130 -12.97 3.99 9.92
N PRO A 131 -13.19 4.63 11.08
CA PRO A 131 -13.10 6.08 11.19
C PRO A 131 -11.76 6.67 10.74
N ALA A 132 -10.66 5.91 10.82
CA ALA A 132 -9.33 6.38 10.43
C ALA A 132 -9.16 6.53 8.90
N ALA A 133 -10.05 5.96 8.08
CA ALA A 133 -10.02 6.12 6.64
C ALA A 133 -10.23 7.58 6.18
N ASP A 134 -10.93 8.39 6.97
CA ASP A 134 -11.12 9.82 6.70
C ASP A 134 -11.59 10.13 5.27
N GLY A 135 -12.52 9.32 4.76
CA GLY A 135 -13.09 9.47 3.41
C GLY A 135 -12.27 8.90 2.26
N LEU A 136 -11.06 8.39 2.47
CA LEU A 136 -10.23 7.74 1.44
C LEU A 136 -10.84 6.42 0.92
N ILE A 137 -11.76 5.83 1.68
CA ILE A 137 -12.47 4.61 1.31
C ILE A 137 -13.98 4.90 1.34
N GLY A 138 -14.61 4.76 0.17
CA GLY A 138 -16.04 5.03 -0.01
C GLY A 138 -16.94 4.10 0.81
N SER A 139 -18.17 4.55 1.05
CA SER A 139 -19.18 3.79 1.80
C SER A 139 -20.07 2.90 0.93
N GLY A 140 -19.97 3.00 -0.40
CA GLY A 140 -20.73 2.17 -1.34
C GLY A 140 -20.26 0.70 -1.31
N ALA A 141 -21.19 -0.25 -1.36
CA ALA A 141 -20.84 -1.69 -1.38
C ALA A 141 -19.95 -2.07 -2.57
N ARG A 142 -20.17 -1.44 -3.75
CA ARG A 142 -19.32 -1.65 -4.94
C ARG A 142 -17.95 -0.99 -4.84
N ASP A 143 -17.81 0.01 -3.98
CA ASP A 143 -16.57 0.76 -3.80
C ASP A 143 -15.59 -0.01 -2.90
N ARG A 144 -16.10 -0.97 -2.14
CA ARG A 144 -15.38 -1.72 -1.12
C ARG A 144 -15.04 -3.16 -1.54
N PHE A 145 -15.42 -3.58 -2.74
CA PHE A 145 -15.07 -4.90 -3.26
C PHE A 145 -13.75 -4.81 -4.05
N VAL A 146 -12.68 -5.40 -3.50
CA VAL A 146 -11.31 -5.22 -3.99
C VAL A 146 -10.56 -6.55 -4.09
N TYR A 147 -9.50 -6.58 -4.90
CA TYR A 147 -8.75 -7.79 -5.21
C TYR A 147 -7.48 -7.94 -4.35
N PHE A 148 -7.40 -9.05 -3.63
CA PHE A 148 -6.26 -9.45 -2.80
C PHE A 148 -5.45 -10.57 -3.46
N CYS A 149 -4.14 -10.61 -3.16
CA CYS A 149 -3.22 -11.69 -3.53
C CYS A 149 -1.97 -11.63 -2.64
N HIS A 150 -2.07 -12.13 -1.41
CA HIS A 150 -0.98 -12.01 -0.41
C HIS A 150 -0.96 -13.18 0.59
N SER A 151 0.23 -13.49 1.10
CA SER A 151 0.42 -14.46 2.20
C SER A 151 0.80 -13.80 3.52
N ASN A 152 1.22 -12.53 3.50
CA ASN A 152 1.62 -11.76 4.67
C ASN A 152 0.64 -10.60 4.89
N CYS A 153 0.47 -10.16 6.13
CA CYS A 153 -0.35 -9.01 6.51
C CYS A 153 0.36 -8.12 7.52
N LEU A 154 0.08 -6.82 7.47
CA LEU A 154 0.53 -5.85 8.48
C LEU A 154 -0.32 -5.97 9.75
N THR A 155 0.35 -6.03 10.90
CA THR A 155 -0.25 -5.85 12.23
C THR A 155 0.25 -4.55 12.84
N THR A 156 -0.68 -3.67 13.21
CA THR A 156 -0.39 -2.33 13.78
C THR A 156 -1.48 -1.93 14.79
N TYR A 157 -1.34 -0.76 15.41
CA TYR A 157 -2.35 -0.23 16.34
C TYR A 157 -3.60 0.25 15.59
N GLU A 158 -4.77 0.10 16.22
CA GLU A 158 -6.08 0.45 15.65
C GLU A 158 -6.14 1.86 15.05
N ARG A 159 -5.46 2.85 15.66
CA ARG A 159 -5.42 4.23 15.17
C ARG A 159 -4.83 4.40 13.76
N TYR A 160 -4.05 3.43 13.29
CA TYR A 160 -3.48 3.43 11.94
C TYR A 160 -4.36 2.68 10.93
N VAL A 161 -5.29 1.83 11.38
CA VAL A 161 -6.05 0.93 10.52
C VAL A 161 -7.18 1.70 9.86
N ALA A 162 -7.08 1.95 8.56
CA ALA A 162 -8.10 2.63 7.75
C ALA A 162 -9.19 1.67 7.25
N ALA A 163 -8.86 0.41 7.02
CA ALA A 163 -9.85 -0.61 6.70
C ALA A 163 -9.40 -2.01 7.13
N THR A 164 -10.37 -2.89 7.34
CA THR A 164 -10.17 -4.30 7.63
C THR A 164 -10.83 -5.18 6.56
N VAL A 165 -10.37 -6.41 6.44
CA VAL A 165 -11.00 -7.48 5.65
C VAL A 165 -11.12 -8.73 6.51
N ASP A 166 -12.23 -9.45 6.39
CA ASP A 166 -12.39 -10.76 7.05
C ASP A 166 -11.84 -11.86 6.15
N CYS A 167 -10.81 -12.56 6.63
CA CYS A 167 -10.34 -13.82 6.05
C CYS A 167 -10.21 -14.84 7.18
N GLY A 168 -11.33 -15.31 7.71
CA GLY A 168 -11.29 -16.21 8.87
C GLY A 168 -10.70 -15.51 10.09
N GLY A 169 -10.94 -14.21 10.22
CA GLY A 169 -10.22 -13.31 11.13
C GLY A 169 -10.02 -11.94 10.48
N LEU A 170 -10.02 -10.88 11.30
CA LEU A 170 -9.87 -9.51 10.79
C LEU A 170 -8.39 -9.23 10.48
N LEU A 171 -8.11 -8.99 9.20
CA LEU A 171 -6.81 -8.53 8.72
C LEU A 171 -6.87 -7.03 8.39
N VAL A 172 -5.73 -6.35 8.50
CA VAL A 172 -5.59 -4.96 8.06
C VAL A 172 -5.59 -4.91 6.54
N ALA A 173 -6.60 -4.26 5.95
CA ALA A 173 -6.75 -4.08 4.51
C ALA A 173 -6.18 -2.75 4.02
N ALA A 174 -6.21 -1.71 4.85
CA ALA A 174 -5.61 -0.42 4.57
C ALA A 174 -5.16 0.27 5.85
N ILE A 175 -4.15 1.13 5.75
CA ILE A 175 -3.69 2.02 6.83
C ILE A 175 -3.70 3.48 6.38
N ARG A 176 -3.75 4.39 7.35
CA ARG A 176 -3.57 5.82 7.15
C ARG A 176 -2.83 6.42 8.35
N HIS A 177 -1.90 7.32 8.08
CA HIS A 177 -1.20 8.11 9.08
C HIS A 177 -0.67 9.40 8.47
N GLU A 178 -1.07 10.56 8.97
CA GLU A 178 -0.62 11.85 8.41
C GLU A 178 -0.84 11.89 6.87
N ASN A 179 0.24 12.03 6.09
CA ASN A 179 0.28 11.99 4.62
C ASN A 179 0.49 10.59 4.01
N LEU A 180 0.48 9.54 4.82
CA LEU A 180 0.60 8.15 4.38
C LEU A 180 -0.78 7.51 4.26
N PHE A 181 -1.02 6.85 3.13
CA PHE A 181 -2.14 5.95 2.92
C PHE A 181 -1.61 4.67 2.29
N ALA A 182 -2.04 3.50 2.72
CA ALA A 182 -1.54 2.27 2.11
C ALA A 182 -2.61 1.19 2.11
N VAL A 183 -2.57 0.33 1.10
CA VAL A 183 -3.58 -0.70 0.85
C VAL A 183 -2.92 -2.05 0.61
N GLN A 184 -3.46 -3.09 1.22
CA GLN A 184 -2.95 -4.47 1.09
C GLN A 184 -3.45 -5.12 -0.20
N PHE A 185 -4.62 -4.70 -0.67
CA PHE A 185 -5.19 -5.10 -1.96
C PHE A 185 -4.55 -4.34 -3.12
N HIS A 186 -4.88 -4.77 -4.34
CA HIS A 186 -4.38 -4.20 -5.59
C HIS A 186 -5.44 -3.31 -6.23
N PRO A 187 -5.44 -1.98 -6.00
CA PRO A 187 -6.42 -1.08 -6.60
C PRO A 187 -6.38 -1.14 -8.13
N GLU A 188 -5.20 -1.37 -8.73
CA GLU A 188 -5.03 -1.52 -10.18
C GLU A 188 -5.68 -2.79 -10.75
N LYS A 189 -6.12 -3.72 -9.89
CA LYS A 189 -6.84 -4.95 -10.26
C LYS A 189 -8.28 -4.98 -9.73
N SER A 190 -8.72 -3.91 -9.06
CA SER A 190 -9.97 -3.88 -8.28
C SER A 190 -11.13 -3.19 -9.01
N GLN A 191 -11.04 -3.01 -10.33
CA GLN A 191 -12.08 -2.39 -11.16
C GLN A 191 -12.58 -1.06 -10.54
N LEU A 192 -13.90 -0.85 -10.49
CA LEU A 192 -14.53 0.37 -9.99
C LEU A 192 -14.12 0.68 -8.55
N GLY A 193 -14.03 -0.32 -7.67
CA GLY A 193 -13.61 -0.12 -6.28
C GLY A 193 -12.18 0.41 -6.19
N GLY A 194 -11.29 -0.16 -7.01
CA GLY A 194 -9.92 0.32 -7.16
C GLY A 194 -9.86 1.74 -7.69
N GLU A 195 -10.56 2.03 -8.79
CA GLU A 195 -10.60 3.35 -9.42
C GLU A 195 -11.05 4.44 -8.44
N ARG A 196 -12.09 4.19 -7.65
CA ARG A 196 -12.58 5.16 -6.65
C ARG A 196 -11.58 5.43 -5.54
N ILE A 197 -10.87 4.42 -5.08
CA ILE A 197 -9.83 4.58 -4.04
C ILE A 197 -8.64 5.38 -4.60
N LEU A 198 -8.26 5.14 -5.87
CA LEU A 198 -7.22 5.93 -6.53
C LEU A 198 -7.66 7.39 -6.70
N GLN A 199 -8.90 7.63 -7.15
CA GLN A 199 -9.46 8.99 -7.26
C GLN A 199 -9.48 9.70 -5.90
N ALA A 200 -9.92 9.02 -4.84
CA ALA A 200 -9.91 9.57 -3.49
C ALA A 200 -8.50 9.97 -3.04
N PHE A 201 -7.49 9.15 -3.33
CA PHE A 201 -6.09 9.49 -3.04
C PHE A 201 -5.57 10.69 -3.86
N LEU A 202 -5.99 10.82 -5.13
CA LEU A 202 -5.63 11.98 -5.96
C LEU A 202 -6.24 13.28 -5.42
N ASP A 203 -7.48 13.23 -4.95
CA ASP A 203 -8.18 14.40 -4.39
C ASP A 203 -7.74 14.74 -2.96
N TRP A 204 -7.12 13.79 -2.27
CA TRP A 204 -6.70 13.93 -0.88
C TRP A 204 -5.61 15.00 -0.70
N LYS A 205 -5.78 15.78 0.38
CA LYS A 205 -4.90 16.87 0.83
C LYS A 205 -4.73 16.74 2.35
N PRO A 206 -3.79 15.89 2.81
CA PRO A 206 -3.54 15.64 4.23
C PRO A 206 -3.11 16.88 5.01
#